data_AF-A0A1X7R2Q6-F1
#
_entry.id   AF-A0A1X7R2Q6-F1
#
_cell.length_a   1.000
_cell.length_b   1.000
_cell.length_c   1.000
_cell.angle_alpha   90.00
_cell.angle_beta   90.00
_cell.angle_gamma   90.00
#
_symmetry.space_group_name_H-M   'P 1'
#
loop_
_entity.id
_entity.type
_entity.pdbx_description
1 polymer ?
#
loop_
_entity_poly.entity_id
_entity_poly.type
_entity_poly.pdbx_seq_one_letter_code
_entity_poly.pdbx_strand_id
1 'polypeptide(L)'
;MREHVQPVHYDPATVKQLTREIAVACVIGAAQGALISITTGLILRRVSTVYRNVRTPVRVFYHCSWISMGAVFRADKQLLIFQNNYYANELKRRSQILDEAADRGIFLEEDFVSDGITRTKS
;
A
#
# COMPACT_ATOMS: atom_id res chain seq x y z
N MET A 1 -13.20 22.22 9.30
CA MET A 1 -12.42 21.39 10.25
C MET A 1 -12.32 20.02 9.62
N ARG A 2 -11.15 19.58 9.13
CA ARG A 2 -11.01 18.26 8.48
C ARG A 2 -10.85 17.24 9.58
N GLU A 3 -11.95 16.62 10.01
CA GLU A 3 -11.86 15.45 10.88
C GLU A 3 -11.22 14.32 10.10
N HIS A 4 -9.97 14.02 10.46
CA HIS A 4 -9.36 12.74 10.13
C HIS A 4 -10.01 11.68 11.01
N VAL A 5 -11.15 11.16 10.55
CA VAL A 5 -11.76 9.95 11.10
C VAL A 5 -10.73 8.83 10.95
N GLN A 6 -10.11 8.44 12.07
CA GLN A 6 -9.15 7.35 12.09
C GLN A 6 -9.87 6.06 11.67
N PRO A 7 -9.38 5.29 10.70
CA PRO A 7 -10.06 4.08 10.26
C PRO A 7 -10.10 3.06 11.41
N VAL A 8 -11.33 2.70 11.77
CA VAL A 8 -11.70 1.70 12.75
C VAL A 8 -11.08 0.36 12.36
N HIS A 9 -10.14 -0.08 13.20
CA HIS A 9 -9.73 -1.44 13.51
C HIS A 9 -9.60 -2.47 12.36
N TYR A 10 -8.35 -2.87 12.17
CA TYR A 10 -7.83 -4.01 11.42
C TYR A 10 -8.67 -5.28 11.60
N ASP A 11 -9.46 -5.65 10.59
CA ASP A 11 -9.88 -7.04 10.45
C ASP A 11 -8.64 -7.89 10.12
N PRO A 12 -8.21 -8.81 11.01
CA PRO A 12 -6.95 -9.55 10.85
C PRO A 12 -6.94 -10.40 9.57
N ALA A 13 -8.11 -10.82 9.07
CA ALA A 13 -8.21 -11.57 7.81
C ALA A 13 -7.81 -10.69 6.61
N THR A 14 -8.36 -9.48 6.56
CA THR A 14 -8.05 -8.48 5.51
C THR A 14 -6.57 -8.07 5.53
N VAL A 15 -5.98 -7.94 6.71
CA VAL A 15 -4.58 -7.53 6.88
C VAL A 15 -3.62 -8.63 6.47
N LYS A 16 -3.97 -9.89 6.76
CA LYS A 16 -3.21 -11.06 6.33
C LYS A 16 -3.21 -11.19 4.80
N GLN A 17 -4.34 -10.92 4.16
CA GLN A 17 -4.44 -10.88 2.70
C GLN A 17 -3.62 -9.74 2.11
N LEU A 18 -3.72 -8.54 2.68
CA LEU A 18 -2.93 -7.38 2.26
C LEU A 18 -1.42 -7.64 2.37
N THR A 19 -0.98 -8.19 3.49
CA THR A 19 0.45 -8.49 3.72
C THR A 19 0.97 -9.50 2.69
N ARG A 20 0.15 -10.48 2.32
CA ARG A 20 0.48 -11.46 1.27
C ARG A 20 0.60 -10.79 -0.10
N GLU A 21 -0.36 -9.93 -0.46
CA GLU A 21 -0.33 -9.21 -1.74
C GLU A 21 0.84 -8.25 -1.84
N ILE A 22 1.12 -7.49 -0.77
CA ILE A 22 2.28 -6.60 -0.69
C ILE A 22 3.58 -7.41 -0.79
N ALA A 23 3.68 -8.56 -0.10
CA ALA A 23 4.86 -9.41 -0.19
C ALA A 23 5.11 -9.89 -1.62
N VAL A 24 4.06 -10.31 -2.34
CA VAL A 24 4.16 -10.69 -3.75
C VAL A 24 4.57 -9.50 -4.62
N ALA A 25 3.95 -8.33 -4.42
CA ALA A 25 4.29 -7.10 -5.13
C ALA A 25 5.75 -6.67 -4.89
N CYS A 26 6.25 -6.79 -3.64
CA CYS A 26 7.64 -6.55 -3.28
C CYS A 26 8.59 -7.46 -4.05
N VAL A 27 8.30 -8.76 -4.15
CA VAL A 27 9.14 -9.72 -4.90
C VAL A 27 9.18 -9.37 -6.38
N ILE A 28 8.04 -9.01 -6.98
CA ILE A 28 7.96 -8.58 -8.39
C ILE A 28 8.76 -7.28 -8.59
N GLY A 29 8.61 -6.32 -7.68
CA GLY A 29 9.36 -5.06 -7.70
C GLY A 29 10.85 -5.26 -7.53
N ALA A 30 11.27 -6.15 -6.63
CA ALA A 30 12.66 -6.52 -6.41
C ALA A 30 13.27 -7.15 -7.67
N ALA A 31 12.53 -8.05 -8.34
CA ALA A 31 12.97 -8.65 -9.61
C ALA A 31 13.13 -7.60 -10.72
N GLN A 32 12.20 -6.64 -10.82
CA GLN A 32 12.30 -5.52 -11.76
C GLN A 32 13.51 -4.63 -11.44
N GLY A 33 13.71 -4.30 -10.17
CA GLY A 33 14.87 -3.54 -9.69
C GLY A 33 16.20 -4.28 -9.96
N ALA A 34 16.23 -5.60 -9.79
CA ALA A 34 17.38 -6.42 -10.10
C ALA A 34 17.74 -6.36 -11.59
N LEU A 35 16.77 -6.52 -12.48
CA LEU A 35 16.96 -6.42 -13.93
C LEU A 35 17.50 -5.04 -14.33
N ILE A 36 16.90 -3.96 -13.81
CA ILE A 36 17.39 -2.59 -14.04
C ILE A 36 18.83 -2.44 -13.55
N SER A 37 19.13 -2.94 -12.35
CA SER A 37 20.45 -2.82 -11.76
C SER A 37 21.54 -3.55 -12.58
N ILE A 38 21.23 -4.73 -13.13
CA ILE A 38 22.15 -5.53 -13.94
C ILE A 38 22.38 -4.84 -15.28
N THR A 39 21.31 -4.47 -15.98
CA THR A 39 21.41 -3.81 -17.30
C THR A 39 22.16 -2.48 -17.17
N THR A 40 21.82 -1.68 -16.17
CA THR A 40 22.48 -0.39 -15.93
C THR A 40 23.93 -0.60 -15.49
N GLY A 41 24.21 -1.60 -14.65
CA GLY A 41 25.58 -1.96 -14.25
C GLY A 41 26.47 -2.41 -15.42
N LEU A 42 25.93 -3.16 -16.38
CA LEU A 42 26.64 -3.57 -17.60
C LEU A 42 26.96 -2.37 -18.51
N ILE A 43 26.01 -1.44 -18.67
CA ILE A 43 26.20 -0.21 -19.43
C ILE A 43 27.26 0.68 -18.76
N LEU A 44 27.17 0.90 -17.44
CA LEU A 44 28.15 1.70 -16.70
C LEU A 44 29.55 1.10 -16.76
N ARG A 45 29.67 -0.22 -16.76
CA ARG A 45 30.97 -0.90 -16.92
C ARG A 45 31.60 -0.62 -18.30
N ARG A 46 30.80 -0.40 -19.33
CA ARG A 46 31.27 -0.14 -20.70
C ARG A 46 31.59 1.34 -20.94
N VAL A 47 30.80 2.25 -20.36
CA VAL A 47 30.90 3.69 -20.64
C VAL A 47 31.70 4.46 -19.58
N SER A 48 31.65 4.06 -18.31
CA SER A 48 32.26 4.82 -17.21
C SER A 48 33.57 4.19 -16.71
N THR A 49 34.68 4.90 -16.87
CA THR A 49 35.99 4.56 -16.30
C THR A 49 35.98 4.58 -14.77
N VAL A 50 35.14 5.43 -14.15
CA VAL A 50 34.94 5.51 -12.71
C VAL A 50 34.34 4.20 -12.20
N TYR A 51 33.24 3.72 -12.80
CA TYR A 51 32.58 2.49 -12.38
C TYR A 51 33.44 1.24 -12.63
N ARG A 52 34.37 1.30 -13.59
CA ARG A 52 35.37 0.26 -13.84
C ARG A 52 36.37 0.11 -12.70
N ASN A 53 36.76 1.22 -12.05
CA ASN A 53 37.78 1.26 -10.99
C ASN A 53 37.21 1.15 -9.56
N VAL A 54 35.88 1.20 -9.43
CA VAL A 54 35.19 1.14 -8.15
C VAL A 54 35.29 -0.26 -7.52
N ARG A 55 35.58 -0.30 -6.21
CA ARG A 55 35.69 -1.53 -5.40
C ARG A 55 34.35 -2.27 -5.30
N THR A 56 34.42 -3.59 -5.16
CA THR A 56 33.29 -4.53 -5.01
C THR A 56 32.15 -4.05 -4.09
N PRO A 57 32.38 -3.51 -2.86
CA PRO A 57 31.29 -3.07 -1.98
C PRO A 57 30.36 -2.02 -2.58
N VAL A 58 30.88 -1.07 -3.35
CA VAL A 58 30.06 -0.01 -3.95
C VAL A 58 29.20 -0.56 -5.09
N ARG A 59 29.69 -1.57 -5.83
CA ARG A 59 28.90 -2.26 -6.85
C ARG A 59 27.72 -3.00 -6.21
N VAL A 60 27.97 -3.71 -5.10
CA VAL A 60 26.91 -4.38 -4.34
C VAL A 60 25.89 -3.38 -3.82
N PHE A 61 26.34 -2.25 -3.25
CA PHE A 61 25.45 -1.19 -2.80
C PHE A 61 24.54 -0.67 -3.91
N TYR A 62 25.10 -0.41 -5.09
CA TYR A 62 24.32 0.03 -6.25
C TYR A 62 23.20 -0.95 -6.63
N HIS A 63 23.51 -2.25 -6.68
CA HIS A 63 22.50 -3.27 -6.97
C HIS A 63 21.43 -3.33 -5.87
N CYS A 64 21.83 -3.31 -4.60
CA CYS A 64 20.90 -3.29 -3.47
C CYS A 64 19.99 -2.06 -3.49
N SER A 65 20.50 -0.88 -3.83
CA SER A 65 19.69 0.34 -3.94
C SER A 65 18.59 0.19 -4.98
N TRP A 66 18.92 -0.31 -6.17
CA TRP A 66 17.93 -0.52 -7.24
C TRP A 66 16.91 -1.61 -6.92
N ILE A 67 17.34 -2.71 -6.30
CA ILE A 67 16.45 -3.80 -5.87
C ILE A 67 15.48 -3.30 -4.79
N SER A 68 16.00 -2.62 -3.77
CA SER A 68 15.19 -2.05 -2.69
C SER A 68 14.18 -1.03 -3.22
N MET A 69 14.65 -0.11 -4.08
CA MET A 69 13.78 0.89 -4.70
C MET A 69 12.66 0.25 -5.53
N GLY A 70 12.98 -0.78 -6.32
CA GLY A 70 11.99 -1.51 -7.11
C GLY A 70 10.94 -2.21 -6.25
N ALA A 71 11.35 -2.84 -5.14
CA ALA A 71 10.46 -3.48 -4.19
C ALA A 71 9.49 -2.49 -3.55
N VAL A 72 10.02 -1.40 -2.99
CA VAL A 72 9.23 -0.36 -2.30
C VAL A 72 8.25 0.30 -3.26
N PHE A 73 8.69 0.64 -4.48
CA PHE A 73 7.83 1.30 -5.46
C PHE A 73 6.60 0.48 -5.85
N ARG A 74 6.74 -0.85 -5.96
CA ARG A 74 5.60 -1.74 -6.23
C ARG A 74 4.73 -1.95 -5.01
N ALA A 75 5.32 -2.05 -3.82
CA ALA A 75 4.61 -2.16 -2.56
C ALA A 75 3.69 -0.95 -2.33
N ASP A 76 4.22 0.26 -2.50
CA ASP A 76 3.48 1.51 -2.28
C ASP A 76 2.30 1.64 -3.24
N LYS A 77 2.48 1.24 -4.52
CA LYS A 77 1.38 1.21 -5.49
C LYS A 77 0.28 0.24 -5.08
N GLN A 78 0.65 -0.97 -4.65
CA GLN A 78 -0.33 -1.95 -4.20
C GLN A 78 -1.08 -1.46 -2.96
N LEU A 79 -0.38 -0.81 -2.05
CA LEU A 79 -0.95 -0.23 -0.83
C LEU A 79 -1.94 0.90 -1.16
N LEU A 80 -1.61 1.80 -2.09
CA LEU A 80 -2.53 2.86 -2.54
C LEU A 80 -3.81 2.30 -3.18
N ILE A 81 -3.68 1.28 -4.03
CA ILE A 81 -4.84 0.61 -4.65
C ILE A 81 -5.71 -0.03 -3.58
N PHE A 82 -5.10 -0.70 -2.62
CA PHE A 82 -5.82 -1.32 -1.51
C PHE A 82 -6.57 -0.27 -0.67
N GLN A 83 -5.92 0.84 -0.31
CA GLN A 83 -6.57 1.92 0.42
C GLN A 83 -7.77 2.46 -0.34
N ASN A 84 -7.63 2.74 -1.64
CA ASN A 84 -8.72 3.25 -2.46
C ASN A 84 -9.92 2.27 -2.52
N ASN A 85 -9.65 0.98 -2.73
CA ASN A 85 -10.67 -0.05 -2.75
C ASN A 85 -11.37 -0.21 -1.39
N TYR A 86 -10.59 -0.13 -0.31
CA TYR A 86 -11.12 -0.18 1.05
C TYR A 86 -12.06 1.00 1.33
N TYR A 87 -11.64 2.22 1.01
CA TYR A 87 -12.48 3.42 1.16
C TYR A 87 -13.76 3.33 0.32
N ALA A 88 -13.67 2.85 -0.92
CA ALA A 88 -14.84 2.68 -1.79
C ALA A 88 -15.85 1.66 -1.21
N ASN A 89 -15.35 0.53 -0.68
CA ASN A 89 -16.19 -0.50 -0.06
C ASN A 89 -16.83 0.00 1.24
N GLU A 90 -16.08 0.73 2.06
CA GLU A 90 -16.59 1.30 3.31
C GLU A 90 -17.65 2.38 3.03
N LEU A 91 -17.45 3.23 2.02
CA LEU A 91 -18.45 4.22 1.59
C LEU A 91 -19.75 3.54 1.13
N LYS A 92 -19.63 2.47 0.33
CA LYS A 92 -20.79 1.69 -0.13
C LYS A 92 -21.52 0.98 1.01
N ARG A 93 -20.76 0.45 1.99
CA ARG A 93 -21.35 -0.16 3.18
C ARG A 93 -22.14 0.86 3.99
N ARG A 94 -21.59 2.07 4.16
CA ARG A 94 -22.27 3.17 4.85
C ARG A 94 -23.54 3.60 4.12
N SER A 95 -23.50 3.73 2.79
CA SER A 95 -24.69 4.10 2.01
C SER A 95 -25.81 3.06 2.14
N GLN A 96 -25.48 1.76 2.16
CA GLN A 96 -26.48 0.69 2.36
C GLN A 96 -27.14 0.75 3.74
N ILE A 97 -26.38 1.06 4.80
CA ILE A 97 -26.93 1.20 6.15
C ILE A 97 -27.85 2.42 6.25
N LEU A 98 -27.48 3.52 5.59
CA LEU A 98 -28.31 4.74 5.50
C LEU A 98 -29.62 4.46 4.75
N ASP A 99 -29.56 3.77 3.61
CA ASP A 99 -30.74 3.38 2.84
C ASP A 99 -31.66 2.45 3.66
N GLU A 100 -31.10 1.46 4.35
CA GLU A 100 -31.90 0.54 5.19
C GLU A 100 -32.52 1.24 6.41
N ALA A 101 -31.84 2.25 6.98
CA ALA A 101 -32.40 3.07 8.06
C ALA A 101 -33.53 3.98 7.57
N ALA A 102 -33.36 4.58 6.37
CA ALA A 102 -34.40 5.38 5.72
C ALA A 102 -35.65 4.54 5.40
N ASP A 103 -35.48 3.31 4.89
CA ASP A 103 -36.58 2.37 4.62
C ASP A 103 -37.34 1.96 5.89
N ARG A 104 -36.67 1.96 7.05
CA ARG A 104 -37.27 1.69 8.36
C ARG A 104 -37.91 2.94 9.01
N GLY A 105 -37.89 4.09 8.33
CA GLY A 105 -38.42 5.35 8.85
C GLY A 105 -37.58 5.96 9.99
N ILE A 106 -36.34 5.49 10.20
CA ILE A 106 -35.42 5.99 11.21
C ILE A 106 -34.40 6.89 10.49
N PHE A 107 -34.55 8.20 10.68
CA PHE A 107 -33.56 9.17 10.19
C PHE A 107 -32.31 9.08 11.08
N LEU A 108 -31.26 8.42 10.59
CA LEU A 108 -29.92 8.52 11.16
C LEU A 108 -29.22 9.69 10.46
N GLU A 109 -29.03 10.80 11.16
CA GLU A 109 -28.10 11.85 10.71
C GLU A 109 -26.70 11.23 10.60
N GLU A 110 -25.95 11.56 9.52
CA GLU A 110 -24.66 10.95 9.16
C GLU A 110 -23.63 10.95 10.32
N ASP A 111 -23.80 11.84 11.31
CA ASP A 111 -22.96 11.97 12.50
C ASP A 111 -23.20 10.88 13.56
N PHE A 112 -24.41 10.29 13.67
CA PHE A 112 -24.73 9.31 14.72
C PHE A 112 -24.25 7.88 14.42
N VAL A 113 -24.10 7.52 13.13
CA VAL A 113 -23.58 6.19 12.73
C VAL A 113 -22.11 6.06 13.10
N SER A 114 -21.39 7.18 13.12
CA SER A 114 -19.97 7.26 13.51
C SER A 114 -19.76 7.00 15.01
N ASP A 115 -20.74 7.34 15.84
CA ASP A 115 -20.67 7.30 17.31
C ASP A 115 -21.42 6.11 17.96
N GLY A 116 -22.33 5.47 17.22
CA GLY A 116 -23.14 4.35 17.72
C GLY A 116 -22.36 3.03 17.89
N ILE A 117 -21.36 2.79 17.04
CA ILE A 117 -20.57 1.53 17.04
C ILE A 117 -19.57 1.51 18.19
N THR A 118 -19.10 2.66 18.67
CA THR A 118 -18.17 2.80 19.80
C THR A 118 -18.84 2.58 21.16
N ARG A 119 -20.16 2.83 21.31
CA ARG A 119 -20.87 2.66 22.59
C ARG A 119 -21.45 1.27 22.84
N THR A 120 -21.72 0.47 21.81
CA THR A 120 -22.32 -0.88 21.98
C THR A 120 -21.33 -1.98 22.38
N LYS A 121 -20.05 -1.65 22.62
CA LYS A 121 -19.02 -2.58 23.13
C LYS A 121 -18.31 -2.03 24.38
N SER A 122 -19.08 -1.50 25.34
CA SER A 122 -18.62 -1.31 26.72
C SER A 122 -19.53 -2.00 27.69
#